data_AF-J9H9L2-F1
#
_entry.id   AF-J9H9L2-F1
#
_cell.length_a   1.000
_cell.length_b   1.000
_cell.length_c   1.000
_cell.angle_alpha   90.00
_cell.angle_beta   90.00
_cell.angle_gamma   90.00
#
_symmetry.space_group_name_H-M   'P 1'
#
loop_
_entity.id
_entity.type
_entity.pdbx_description
1 polymer ?
#
loop_
_entity_poly.entity_id
_entity_poly.type
_entity_poly.pdbx_seq_one_letter_code
_entity_poly.pdbx_strand_id
1 'polypeptide(L)'
;MVPYEGTFVTDSVAMAQLPSVDRREIFRLDEPSAVITDRSRYSFRMNELLQVRSSDSGDSIRITSYSARTLHQVTLELYLPAVDTYLPVAHFDSIPAFSQFQFKPSWIGKRVVYPKEPDRFISFEYAFLDLAVMKPRWKSADVHLRKLQQIQAQWEICFSNFDWKDAQTPGNWLEMRPIFAREWVVIMTNYAYMLTTPEFAHVMQHFREVFGGDLYDNNRVPFTAEQYAQLATVFHRPRVFRLGRTGDQVSGLGGGETLGIAGYNFYGHYASYSGWEAVGHEIMHCMGYSHSSNMTYAVNGVGWTELIWQLHAWLTREKDLPYLDRHLLDFTRPEYAPYRDYIGIREEFLDDVLLEKKMQQFYDRSRLVKYLKEHPLTVKKTAE
;
A
#
# COMPACT_ATOMS: atom_id res chain seq x y z
N MET A 1 -41.83 24.15 -5.74
CA MET A 1 -40.44 24.56 -6.09
C MET A 1 -39.70 24.67 -4.77
N VAL A 2 -38.75 23.78 -4.48
CA VAL A 2 -37.89 23.98 -3.30
C VAL A 2 -37.08 25.25 -3.59
N PRO A 3 -37.17 26.29 -2.76
CA PRO A 3 -36.41 27.52 -2.99
C PRO A 3 -34.91 27.21 -2.96
N TYR A 4 -34.16 27.90 -3.80
CA TYR A 4 -32.70 27.87 -3.78
C TYR A 4 -32.18 28.19 -2.36
N GLU A 5 -31.33 27.34 -1.80
CA GLU A 5 -30.86 27.47 -0.41
C GLU A 5 -29.48 28.14 -0.29
N GLY A 6 -28.63 28.05 -1.31
CA GLY A 6 -27.31 28.70 -1.28
C GLY A 6 -26.34 28.24 -2.36
N THR A 7 -25.22 28.95 -2.52
CA THR A 7 -24.19 28.63 -3.52
C THR A 7 -23.39 27.41 -3.06
N PHE A 8 -22.99 26.56 -4.00
CA PHE A 8 -22.08 25.45 -3.72
C PHE A 8 -20.78 25.98 -3.11
N VAL A 9 -20.36 25.40 -2.00
CA VAL A 9 -19.10 25.73 -1.31
C VAL A 9 -18.33 24.45 -1.03
N THR A 10 -17.00 24.58 -1.00
CA THR A 10 -16.12 23.51 -0.51
C THR A 10 -16.15 23.50 1.01
N ASP A 11 -16.42 22.34 1.61
CA ASP A 11 -16.39 22.20 3.06
C ASP A 11 -14.95 22.25 3.57
N SER A 12 -14.71 22.90 4.70
CA SER A 12 -13.44 22.79 5.42
C SER A 12 -13.64 21.83 6.59
N VAL A 13 -13.00 20.67 6.52
CA VAL A 13 -13.19 19.59 7.49
C VAL A 13 -11.94 19.42 8.34
N ALA A 14 -12.04 19.84 9.60
CA ALA A 14 -11.00 19.60 10.60
C ALA A 14 -11.35 18.35 11.41
N MET A 15 -10.48 17.34 11.35
CA MET A 15 -10.68 16.05 12.03
C MET A 15 -10.97 16.17 13.53
N ALA A 16 -10.29 17.10 14.20
CA ALA A 16 -10.49 17.36 15.63
C ALA A 16 -11.88 17.94 15.96
N GLN A 17 -12.55 18.56 15.00
CA GLN A 17 -13.86 19.19 15.16
C GLN A 17 -15.03 18.25 14.86
N LEU A 18 -14.79 17.10 14.23
CA LEU A 18 -15.83 16.09 14.01
C LEU A 18 -16.34 15.53 15.36
N PRO A 19 -17.57 15.02 15.43
CA PRO A 19 -18.01 14.25 16.59
C PRO A 19 -17.13 13.01 16.81
N SER A 20 -16.89 12.61 18.05
CA SER A 20 -16.06 11.44 18.35
C SER A 20 -16.65 10.13 17.80
N VAL A 21 -17.97 10.07 17.59
CA VAL A 21 -18.66 8.93 16.97
C VAL A 21 -18.39 8.83 15.47
N ASP A 22 -17.99 9.94 14.84
CA ASP A 22 -17.76 10.04 13.40
C ASP A 22 -16.27 9.97 13.04
N ARG A 23 -15.39 9.72 14.01
CA ARG A 23 -13.96 9.50 13.76
C ARG A 23 -13.40 8.38 14.63
N ARG A 24 -12.44 7.65 14.11
CA ARG A 24 -11.66 6.66 14.86
C ARG A 24 -10.29 6.45 14.25
N GLU A 25 -9.34 6.07 15.09
CA GLU A 25 -8.12 5.40 14.65
C GLU A 25 -8.46 3.95 14.29
N ILE A 26 -7.82 3.42 13.25
CA ILE A 26 -7.92 2.02 12.84
C ILE A 26 -6.60 1.31 13.10
N PHE A 27 -6.66 -0.01 13.25
CA PHE A 27 -5.51 -0.82 13.64
C PHE A 27 -4.85 -0.32 14.93
N ARG A 28 -5.64 0.14 15.91
CA ARG A 28 -5.09 0.44 17.23
C ARG A 28 -4.47 -0.84 17.81
N LEU A 29 -3.38 -0.71 18.57
CA LEU A 29 -2.65 -1.88 19.08
C LEU A 29 -3.50 -2.78 20.00
N ASP A 30 -4.55 -2.23 20.61
CA ASP A 30 -5.51 -2.93 21.46
C ASP A 30 -6.76 -3.45 20.73
N GLU A 31 -6.87 -3.26 19.40
CA GLU A 31 -7.98 -3.84 18.63
C GLU A 31 -7.91 -5.38 18.61
N PRO A 32 -9.03 -6.08 18.84
CA PRO A 32 -9.06 -7.53 18.74
C PRO A 32 -8.74 -8.03 17.33
N SER A 33 -8.07 -9.18 17.23
CA SER A 33 -7.79 -9.83 15.95
C SER A 33 -9.05 -10.02 15.08
N ALA A 34 -10.16 -10.43 15.69
CA ALA A 34 -11.44 -10.61 15.00
C ALA A 34 -11.94 -9.35 14.27
N VAL A 35 -11.60 -8.15 14.78
CA VAL A 35 -11.99 -6.88 14.15
C VAL A 35 -11.11 -6.62 12.93
N ILE A 36 -9.80 -6.88 13.00
CA ILE A 36 -8.88 -6.64 11.87
C ILE A 36 -9.02 -7.67 10.74
N THR A 37 -9.39 -8.92 11.08
CA THR A 37 -9.61 -10.00 10.09
C THR A 37 -11.01 -9.99 9.47
N ASP A 38 -11.90 -9.11 9.93
CA ASP A 38 -13.21 -8.91 9.32
C ASP A 38 -13.03 -8.11 8.01
N ARG A 39 -13.08 -8.84 6.88
CA ARG A 39 -12.93 -8.26 5.52
C ARG A 39 -13.97 -7.18 5.23
N SER A 40 -15.15 -7.20 5.86
CA SER A 40 -16.16 -6.15 5.68
C SER A 40 -15.77 -4.82 6.34
N ARG A 41 -14.88 -4.87 7.32
CA ARG A 41 -14.35 -3.70 8.04
C ARG A 41 -13.03 -3.24 7.48
N TYR A 42 -12.11 -4.18 7.22
CA TYR A 42 -10.78 -3.89 6.73
C TYR A 42 -10.47 -4.68 5.47
N SER A 43 -10.81 -4.04 4.36
CA SER A 43 -10.32 -4.40 3.04
C SER A 43 -10.13 -3.13 2.21
N PHE A 44 -9.04 -3.11 1.43
CA PHE A 44 -8.67 -1.94 0.65
C PHE A 44 -7.87 -2.35 -0.57
N ARG A 45 -7.78 -1.46 -1.55
CA ARG A 45 -6.94 -1.67 -2.73
C ARG A 45 -5.64 -0.89 -2.61
N MET A 46 -4.55 -1.44 -3.13
CA MET A 46 -3.24 -0.78 -3.13
C MET A 46 -3.24 0.56 -3.87
N ASN A 47 -4.03 0.67 -4.94
CA ASN A 47 -4.25 1.94 -5.64
C ASN A 47 -5.38 2.82 -5.04
N GLU A 48 -5.87 2.48 -3.84
CA GLU A 48 -6.96 3.18 -3.15
C GLU A 48 -6.73 3.22 -1.61
N LEU A 49 -5.50 3.50 -1.18
CA LEU A 49 -5.13 3.57 0.25
C LEU A 49 -5.84 4.70 1.01
N LEU A 50 -6.33 5.72 0.31
CA LEU A 50 -7.23 6.72 0.86
C LEU A 50 -8.61 6.51 0.25
N GLN A 51 -9.41 5.69 0.91
CA GLN A 51 -10.67 5.16 0.39
C GLN A 51 -11.82 6.14 0.66
N VAL A 52 -12.72 6.29 -0.32
CA VAL A 52 -13.95 7.09 -0.19
C VAL A 52 -15.16 6.19 -0.40
N ARG A 53 -16.03 6.10 0.60
CA ARG A 53 -17.30 5.36 0.55
C ARG A 53 -18.44 6.27 1.03
N SER A 54 -19.68 5.92 0.72
CA SER A 54 -20.84 6.55 1.35
C SER A 54 -21.13 5.86 2.69
N SER A 55 -21.74 6.58 3.63
CA SER A 55 -22.41 5.95 4.76
C SER A 55 -23.56 5.05 4.29
N ASP A 56 -24.05 4.19 5.19
CA ASP A 56 -25.17 3.29 4.88
C ASP A 56 -26.45 4.07 4.54
N SER A 57 -26.63 5.26 5.14
CA SER A 57 -27.70 6.22 4.82
C SER A 57 -27.52 6.93 3.47
N GLY A 58 -26.34 6.86 2.87
CA GLY A 58 -25.99 7.54 1.62
C GLY A 58 -25.78 9.06 1.76
N ASP A 59 -26.01 9.67 2.92
CA ASP A 59 -25.98 11.12 3.08
C ASP A 59 -24.63 11.67 3.58
N SER A 60 -23.70 10.80 3.96
CA SER A 60 -22.38 11.18 4.45
C SER A 60 -21.26 10.51 3.65
N ILE A 61 -20.14 11.20 3.51
CA ILE A 61 -18.90 10.63 2.97
C ILE A 61 -18.15 9.99 4.13
N ARG A 62 -17.76 8.72 3.98
CA ARG A 62 -16.84 8.01 4.85
C ARG A 62 -15.47 7.90 4.17
N ILE A 63 -14.44 8.38 4.84
CA ILE A 63 -13.04 8.28 4.40
C ILE A 63 -12.31 7.31 5.31
N THR A 64 -11.56 6.38 4.71
CA THR A 64 -10.63 5.51 5.43
C THR A 64 -9.23 5.72 4.88
N SER A 65 -8.33 6.23 5.71
CA SER A 65 -6.90 6.34 5.41
C SER A 65 -6.18 5.11 5.93
N TYR A 66 -5.73 4.25 5.01
CA TYR A 66 -4.78 3.19 5.27
C TYR A 66 -3.34 3.69 5.16
N SER A 67 -3.11 4.99 4.91
CA SER A 67 -1.75 5.52 4.92
C SER A 67 -1.12 5.36 6.30
N ALA A 68 0.13 4.92 6.35
CA ALA A 68 0.91 4.86 7.57
C ALA A 68 1.47 6.23 8.00
N ARG A 69 1.26 7.27 7.18
CA ARG A 69 1.65 8.65 7.47
C ARG A 69 0.43 9.58 7.43
N THR A 70 0.47 10.61 8.27
CA THR A 70 -0.47 11.72 8.17
C THR A 70 -0.28 12.42 6.83
N LEU A 71 -1.38 12.67 6.14
CA LEU A 71 -1.43 13.43 4.89
C LEU A 71 -1.83 14.87 5.19
N HIS A 72 -1.29 15.84 4.46
CA HIS A 72 -1.55 17.26 4.70
C HIS A 72 -2.12 17.96 3.48
N GLN A 73 -2.94 19.00 3.71
CA GLN A 73 -3.45 19.88 2.65
C GLN A 73 -4.09 19.09 1.50
N VAL A 74 -5.08 18.27 1.85
CA VAL A 74 -5.74 17.33 0.94
C VAL A 74 -7.11 17.88 0.56
N THR A 75 -7.45 17.80 -0.72
CA THR A 75 -8.77 18.17 -1.22
C THR A 75 -9.43 16.94 -1.85
N LEU A 76 -10.65 16.64 -1.40
CA LEU A 76 -11.53 15.68 -2.05
C LEU A 76 -12.33 16.41 -3.13
N GLU A 77 -12.22 15.92 -4.36
CA GLU A 77 -13.10 16.33 -5.46
C GLU A 77 -14.04 15.19 -5.82
N LEU A 78 -15.30 15.52 -6.12
CA LEU A 78 -16.25 14.57 -6.71
C LEU A 78 -16.63 15.05 -8.11
N TYR A 79 -16.65 14.13 -9.07
CA TYR A 79 -17.37 14.37 -10.31
C TYR A 79 -18.87 14.48 -10.01
N LEU A 80 -19.52 15.55 -10.43
CA LEU A 80 -20.95 15.76 -10.21
C LEU A 80 -21.68 15.81 -11.57
N PRO A 81 -22.53 14.81 -11.89
CA PRO A 81 -23.19 14.72 -13.19
C PRO A 81 -24.00 15.96 -13.60
N ALA A 82 -24.61 16.67 -12.64
CA ALA A 82 -25.44 17.84 -12.94
C ALA A 82 -24.62 19.01 -13.52
N VAL A 83 -23.34 19.12 -13.16
CA VAL A 83 -22.44 20.17 -13.65
C VAL A 83 -21.41 19.67 -14.66
N ASP A 84 -21.34 18.35 -14.87
CA ASP A 84 -20.42 17.66 -15.78
C ASP A 84 -18.95 18.07 -15.55
N THR A 85 -18.53 18.06 -14.29
CA THR A 85 -17.16 18.38 -13.88
C THR A 85 -16.86 17.87 -12.47
N TYR A 86 -15.59 17.84 -12.10
CA TYR A 86 -15.15 17.64 -10.72
C TYR A 86 -15.26 18.94 -9.94
N LEU A 87 -15.94 18.92 -8.80
CA LEU A 87 -15.98 20.02 -7.84
C LEU A 87 -15.24 19.65 -6.56
N PRO A 88 -14.51 20.59 -5.93
CA PRO A 88 -13.93 20.40 -4.61
C PRO A 88 -15.02 20.37 -3.54
N VAL A 89 -15.30 19.19 -3.00
CA VAL A 89 -16.36 19.01 -2.00
C VAL A 89 -15.87 19.22 -0.58
N ALA A 90 -14.60 18.90 -0.30
CA ALA A 90 -14.02 19.08 1.01
C ALA A 90 -12.51 19.31 0.97
N HIS A 91 -12.02 20.16 1.85
CA HIS A 91 -10.61 20.40 2.12
C HIS A 91 -10.26 19.94 3.54
N PHE A 92 -9.08 19.34 3.69
CA PHE A 92 -8.54 18.80 4.94
C PHE A 92 -7.13 19.35 5.17
N ASP A 93 -6.93 20.05 6.29
CA ASP A 93 -5.58 20.46 6.69
C ASP A 93 -4.67 19.25 6.94
N SER A 94 -5.25 18.20 7.54
CA SER A 94 -4.58 16.93 7.76
C SER A 94 -5.56 15.76 7.82
N ILE A 95 -5.15 14.61 7.28
CA ILE A 95 -5.79 13.32 7.47
C ILE A 95 -4.80 12.41 8.22
N PRO A 96 -5.07 12.05 9.49
CA PRO A 96 -4.17 11.22 10.28
C PRO A 96 -3.88 9.85 9.64
N ALA A 97 -2.69 9.31 9.91
CA ALA A 97 -2.36 7.93 9.60
C ALA A 97 -3.39 6.97 10.22
N PHE A 98 -3.66 5.87 9.53
CA PHE A 98 -4.57 4.81 10.00
C PHE A 98 -5.84 5.37 10.67
N SER A 99 -6.62 6.14 9.92
CA SER A 99 -7.83 6.77 10.45
C SER A 99 -9.05 6.48 9.59
N GLN A 100 -10.22 6.50 10.21
CA GLN A 100 -11.50 6.48 9.54
C GLN A 100 -12.40 7.55 10.10
N PHE A 101 -13.11 8.26 9.23
CA PHE A 101 -14.05 9.28 9.66
C PHE A 101 -15.16 9.49 8.63
N GLN A 102 -16.20 10.19 9.04
CA GLN A 102 -17.30 10.55 8.17
C GLN A 102 -17.80 11.97 8.42
N PHE A 103 -18.34 12.59 7.37
CA PHE A 103 -19.00 13.89 7.46
C PHE A 103 -20.08 13.99 6.38
N LYS A 104 -21.12 14.78 6.64
CA LYS A 104 -22.17 15.11 5.67
C LYS A 104 -21.75 16.34 4.87
N PRO A 105 -21.56 16.25 3.54
CA PRO A 105 -21.26 17.43 2.74
C PRO A 105 -22.38 18.47 2.85
N SER A 106 -22.04 19.77 2.90
CA SER A 106 -23.00 20.84 3.17
C SER A 106 -24.10 21.00 2.13
N TRP A 107 -23.89 20.47 0.92
CA TRP A 107 -24.80 20.50 -0.23
C TRP A 107 -25.73 19.28 -0.35
N ILE A 108 -25.47 18.19 0.38
CA ILE A 108 -26.33 16.99 0.35
C ILE A 108 -27.66 17.30 1.04
N GLY A 109 -28.76 16.98 0.35
CA GLY A 109 -30.12 17.24 0.78
C GLY A 109 -30.58 18.69 0.59
N LYS A 110 -29.80 19.51 -0.14
CA LYS A 110 -30.10 20.93 -0.40
C LYS A 110 -30.09 21.24 -1.89
N ARG A 111 -30.92 22.20 -2.28
CA ARG A 111 -30.87 22.80 -3.61
C ARG A 111 -29.84 23.91 -3.65
N VAL A 112 -28.73 23.66 -4.33
CA VAL A 112 -27.63 24.61 -4.48
C VAL A 112 -27.48 25.10 -5.91
N VAL A 113 -26.64 26.12 -6.10
CA VAL A 113 -26.28 26.69 -7.40
C VAL A 113 -24.76 26.73 -7.51
N TYR A 114 -24.25 26.36 -8.67
CA TYR A 114 -22.84 26.44 -9.02
C TYR A 114 -22.64 27.43 -10.19
N PRO A 115 -21.81 28.49 -10.02
CA PRO A 115 -21.43 29.38 -11.10
C PRO A 115 -20.43 28.69 -12.02
N LYS A 116 -20.90 28.12 -13.14
CA LYS A 116 -20.02 27.43 -14.10
C LYS A 116 -19.21 28.41 -14.95
N GLU A 117 -19.84 29.52 -15.34
CA GLU A 117 -19.25 30.64 -16.08
C GLU A 117 -19.83 31.96 -15.49
N PRO A 118 -19.23 33.14 -15.74
CA PRO A 118 -19.63 34.42 -15.14
C PRO A 118 -21.14 34.72 -15.16
N ASP A 119 -21.86 34.24 -16.19
CA ASP A 119 -23.32 34.42 -16.34
C ASP A 119 -24.08 33.09 -16.47
N ARG A 120 -23.42 31.94 -16.25
CA ARG A 120 -24.03 30.61 -16.37
C ARG A 120 -24.02 29.88 -15.03
N PHE A 121 -25.22 29.77 -14.47
CA PHE A 121 -25.47 29.09 -13.21
C PHE A 121 -26.17 27.75 -13.46
N ILE A 122 -25.72 26.71 -12.76
CA ILE A 122 -26.38 25.40 -12.75
C ILE A 122 -26.95 25.19 -11.36
N SER A 123 -28.26 24.98 -11.26
CA SER A 123 -28.91 24.55 -10.02
C SER A 123 -29.04 23.04 -9.98
N PHE A 124 -28.70 22.43 -8.86
CA PHE A 124 -28.82 21.00 -8.65
C PHE A 124 -29.11 20.66 -7.19
N GLU A 125 -29.58 19.44 -6.97
CA GLU A 125 -29.94 18.92 -5.67
C GLU A 125 -29.68 17.42 -5.68
N TYR A 126 -28.99 16.93 -4.66
CA TYR A 126 -28.74 15.51 -4.47
C TYR A 126 -29.21 15.13 -3.08
N ALA A 127 -30.24 14.29 -2.98
CA ALA A 127 -30.74 13.80 -1.69
C ALA A 127 -29.69 12.92 -0.98
N PHE A 128 -28.94 12.14 -1.76
CA PHE A 128 -27.90 11.22 -1.30
C PHE A 128 -26.72 11.21 -2.27
N LEU A 129 -25.57 10.74 -1.77
CA LEU A 129 -24.37 10.46 -2.56
C LEU A 129 -24.57 9.18 -3.36
N ASP A 130 -24.27 9.23 -4.66
CA ASP A 130 -24.17 8.04 -5.50
C ASP A 130 -22.74 7.95 -6.03
N LEU A 131 -21.86 7.27 -5.30
CA LEU A 131 -20.46 7.09 -5.69
C LEU A 131 -20.27 6.15 -6.90
N ALA A 132 -21.34 5.52 -7.40
CA ALA A 132 -21.28 4.80 -8.67
C ALA A 132 -21.15 5.78 -9.85
N VAL A 133 -21.72 6.99 -9.74
CA VAL A 133 -21.57 8.05 -10.76
C VAL A 133 -20.72 9.22 -10.27
N MET A 134 -20.76 9.55 -8.98
CA MET A 134 -19.98 10.61 -8.35
C MET A 134 -18.58 10.13 -8.03
N LYS A 135 -17.73 10.05 -9.06
CA LYS A 135 -16.38 9.48 -8.90
C LYS A 135 -15.52 10.40 -8.02
N PRO A 136 -14.96 9.88 -6.90
CA PRO A 136 -14.04 10.64 -6.07
C PRO A 136 -12.66 10.68 -6.71
N ARG A 137 -11.95 11.80 -6.51
CA ARG A 137 -10.51 11.88 -6.72
C ARG A 137 -9.87 12.78 -5.67
N TRP A 138 -8.61 12.52 -5.37
CA TRP A 138 -7.82 13.29 -4.42
C TRP A 138 -6.90 14.27 -5.14
N LYS A 139 -6.83 15.50 -4.64
CA LYS A 139 -5.87 16.53 -5.05
C LYS A 139 -5.08 17.00 -3.83
N SER A 140 -3.75 17.04 -3.95
CA SER A 140 -2.88 17.59 -2.91
C SER A 140 -1.50 17.89 -3.47
N ALA A 141 -0.80 18.84 -2.84
CA ALA A 141 0.63 19.05 -3.03
C ALA A 141 1.49 18.13 -2.14
N ASP A 142 0.88 17.39 -1.21
CA ASP A 142 1.55 16.43 -0.35
C ASP A 142 2.31 15.39 -1.18
N VAL A 143 3.63 15.36 -0.99
CA VAL A 143 4.55 14.49 -1.75
C VAL A 143 4.25 13.02 -1.48
N HIS A 144 3.86 12.68 -0.25
CA HIS A 144 3.53 11.31 0.13
C HIS A 144 2.25 10.86 -0.57
N LEU A 145 1.18 11.67 -0.53
CA LEU A 145 -0.07 11.33 -1.23
C LEU A 145 0.15 11.18 -2.75
N ARG A 146 0.88 12.11 -3.37
CA ARG A 146 1.23 11.99 -4.80
C ARG A 146 1.96 10.69 -5.11
N LYS A 147 2.85 10.24 -4.22
CA LYS A 147 3.55 8.96 -4.35
C LYS A 147 2.61 7.76 -4.23
N LEU A 148 1.68 7.78 -3.28
CA LEU A 148 0.67 6.72 -3.16
C LEU A 148 -0.23 6.65 -4.40
N GLN A 149 -0.57 7.78 -5.01
CA GLN A 149 -1.39 7.86 -6.22
C GLN A 149 -0.70 7.32 -7.48
N GLN A 150 0.62 7.11 -7.45
CA GLN A 150 1.36 6.48 -8.56
C GLN A 150 1.21 4.96 -8.60
N ILE A 151 0.74 4.33 -7.51
CA ILE A 151 0.60 2.87 -7.42
C ILE A 151 -0.50 2.40 -8.38
N GLN A 152 -0.11 1.60 -9.37
CA GLN A 152 -1.04 1.06 -10.37
C GLN A 152 -1.59 -0.33 -10.01
N ALA A 153 -1.04 -0.96 -8.97
CA ALA A 153 -1.47 -2.28 -8.52
C ALA A 153 -2.90 -2.26 -7.98
N GLN A 154 -3.80 -3.00 -8.63
CA GLN A 154 -5.21 -3.10 -8.24
C GLN A 154 -5.46 -4.20 -7.20
N TRP A 155 -4.47 -4.47 -6.34
CA TRP A 155 -4.53 -5.58 -5.40
C TRP A 155 -5.45 -5.25 -4.24
N GLU A 156 -6.45 -6.08 -4.00
CA GLU A 156 -7.25 -6.07 -2.79
C GLU A 156 -6.50 -6.77 -1.66
N ILE A 157 -6.37 -6.06 -0.54
CA ILE A 157 -5.77 -6.56 0.68
C ILE A 157 -6.85 -6.79 1.71
N CYS A 158 -6.75 -7.93 2.40
CA CYS A 158 -7.47 -8.21 3.64
C CYS A 158 -6.59 -9.06 4.56
N PHE A 159 -6.99 -9.22 5.81
CA PHE A 159 -6.21 -9.93 6.82
C PHE A 159 -6.89 -11.22 7.24
N SER A 160 -6.11 -12.22 7.65
CA SER A 160 -6.61 -13.55 7.99
C SER A 160 -5.77 -14.19 9.09
N ASN A 161 -6.46 -14.85 10.03
CA ASN A 161 -5.84 -15.76 10.99
C ASN A 161 -5.57 -17.15 10.39
N PHE A 162 -6.12 -17.42 9.20
CA PHE A 162 -6.03 -18.73 8.55
C PHE A 162 -6.45 -19.88 9.48
N ASP A 163 -5.56 -20.82 9.76
CA ASP A 163 -5.83 -21.95 10.64
C ASP A 163 -5.42 -21.70 12.11
N TRP A 164 -5.00 -20.48 12.47
CA TRP A 164 -4.72 -20.11 13.85
C TRP A 164 -5.99 -20.27 14.70
N LYS A 165 -5.85 -20.95 15.84
CA LYS A 165 -6.95 -21.23 16.79
C LYS A 165 -6.74 -20.52 18.12
N ASP A 166 -5.60 -20.77 18.74
CA ASP A 166 -5.19 -20.23 20.03
C ASP A 166 -3.67 -20.28 20.19
N ALA A 167 -3.15 -19.72 21.28
CA ALA A 167 -1.72 -19.70 21.57
C ALA A 167 -1.17 -21.04 22.07
N GLN A 168 -2.03 -21.99 22.43
CA GLN A 168 -1.66 -23.29 23.03
C GLN A 168 -1.53 -24.41 22.00
N THR A 169 -2.07 -24.20 20.79
CA THR A 169 -2.05 -25.16 19.68
C THR A 169 -1.20 -24.60 18.54
N PRO A 170 0.15 -24.70 18.62
CA PRO A 170 1.02 -24.09 17.63
C PRO A 170 0.86 -24.75 16.27
N GLY A 171 0.35 -23.97 15.30
CA GLY A 171 0.37 -24.27 13.88
C GLY A 171 1.40 -23.41 13.14
N ASN A 172 1.37 -23.45 11.81
CA ASN A 172 2.19 -22.55 11.01
C ASN A 172 1.71 -21.10 11.06
N TRP A 173 0.42 -20.89 11.28
CA TRP A 173 -0.18 -19.56 11.36
C TRP A 173 -0.33 -19.11 12.82
N LEU A 174 -0.06 -17.83 13.06
CA LEU A 174 -0.24 -17.16 14.34
C LEU A 174 -1.31 -16.08 14.23
N GLU A 175 -1.74 -15.59 15.39
CA GLU A 175 -2.71 -14.51 15.49
C GLU A 175 -2.24 -13.29 14.68
N MET A 176 -3.12 -12.83 13.80
CA MET A 176 -2.97 -11.58 13.09
C MET A 176 -3.40 -10.45 14.03
N ARG A 177 -2.44 -9.62 14.46
CA ARG A 177 -2.65 -8.47 15.36
C ARG A 177 -2.46 -7.13 14.64
N PRO A 178 -3.02 -6.03 15.19
CA PRO A 178 -2.97 -4.72 14.55
C PRO A 178 -1.54 -4.24 14.22
N ILE A 179 -0.56 -4.53 15.07
CA ILE A 179 0.84 -4.15 14.82
C ILE A 179 1.39 -4.77 13.52
N PHE A 180 1.06 -6.04 13.24
CA PHE A 180 1.45 -6.71 12.00
C PHE A 180 0.64 -6.21 10.81
N ALA A 181 -0.63 -5.83 11.02
CA ALA A 181 -1.47 -5.28 9.94
C ALA A 181 -0.91 -3.95 9.44
N ARG A 182 -0.45 -3.09 10.36
CA ARG A 182 0.22 -1.82 10.03
C ARG A 182 1.48 -2.06 9.20
N GLU A 183 2.32 -3.00 9.60
CA GLU A 183 3.54 -3.35 8.85
C GLU A 183 3.22 -3.96 7.48
N TRP A 184 2.21 -4.82 7.40
CA TRP A 184 1.77 -5.37 6.12
C TRP A 184 1.31 -4.29 5.14
N VAL A 185 0.64 -3.24 5.63
CA VAL A 185 0.27 -2.09 4.79
C VAL A 185 1.53 -1.42 4.23
N VAL A 186 2.57 -1.22 5.05
CA VAL A 186 3.85 -0.63 4.61
C VAL A 186 4.54 -1.54 3.57
N ILE A 187 4.71 -2.83 3.89
CA ILE A 187 5.35 -3.83 3.03
C ILE A 187 4.65 -3.90 1.67
N MET A 188 3.33 -4.10 1.66
CA MET A 188 2.59 -4.25 0.41
C MET A 188 2.53 -2.95 -0.39
N THR A 189 2.49 -1.79 0.28
CA THR A 189 2.53 -0.49 -0.42
C THR A 189 3.88 -0.30 -1.13
N ASN A 190 4.99 -0.53 -0.44
CA ASN A 190 6.32 -0.45 -1.05
C ASN A 190 6.46 -1.47 -2.18
N TYR A 191 6.05 -2.73 -1.97
CA TYR A 191 6.14 -3.77 -2.98
C TYR A 191 5.31 -3.45 -4.23
N ALA A 192 4.05 -3.03 -4.04
CA ALA A 192 3.17 -2.60 -5.13
C ALA A 192 3.76 -1.40 -5.89
N TYR A 193 4.32 -0.43 -5.18
CA TYR A 193 4.99 0.71 -5.80
C TYR A 193 6.18 0.26 -6.65
N MET A 194 7.11 -0.52 -6.08
CA MET A 194 8.31 -1.01 -6.77
C MET A 194 7.96 -1.69 -8.10
N LEU A 195 6.96 -2.58 -8.11
CA LEU A 195 6.56 -3.34 -9.30
C LEU A 195 5.73 -2.55 -10.31
N THR A 196 5.50 -1.26 -10.06
CA THR A 196 4.83 -0.34 -10.99
C THR A 196 5.74 0.82 -11.41
N THR A 197 7.02 0.77 -11.05
CA THR A 197 8.01 1.78 -11.42
C THR A 197 8.59 1.59 -12.83
N PRO A 198 9.05 2.68 -13.48
CA PRO A 198 9.84 2.58 -14.71
C PRO A 198 11.12 1.74 -14.56
N GLU A 199 11.77 1.80 -13.39
CA GLU A 199 12.94 0.97 -13.05
C GLU A 199 12.63 -0.52 -13.18
N PHE A 200 11.52 -0.98 -12.59
CA PHE A 200 11.10 -2.37 -12.68
C PHE A 200 10.86 -2.78 -14.14
N ALA A 201 10.10 -1.98 -14.89
CA ALA A 201 9.81 -2.26 -16.29
C ALA A 201 11.10 -2.32 -17.15
N HIS A 202 12.04 -1.42 -16.91
CA HIS A 202 13.34 -1.42 -17.59
C HIS A 202 14.17 -2.67 -17.24
N VAL A 203 14.24 -3.04 -15.96
CA VAL A 203 14.95 -4.25 -15.54
C VAL A 203 14.31 -5.51 -16.12
N MET A 204 12.98 -5.57 -16.30
CA MET A 204 12.34 -6.70 -16.99
C MET A 204 12.78 -6.81 -18.45
N GLN A 205 13.00 -5.69 -19.15
CA GLN A 205 13.48 -5.69 -20.54
C GLN A 205 14.96 -6.09 -20.67
N HIS A 206 15.75 -5.84 -19.62
CA HIS A 206 17.20 -6.04 -19.62
C HIS A 206 17.67 -7.05 -18.56
N PHE A 207 16.79 -7.96 -18.12
CA PHE A 207 17.03 -8.78 -16.94
C PHE A 207 18.33 -9.60 -17.04
N ARG A 208 18.57 -10.20 -18.21
CA ARG A 208 19.78 -10.98 -18.47
C ARG A 208 21.06 -10.14 -18.42
N GLU A 209 21.01 -8.89 -18.89
CA GLU A 209 22.15 -7.97 -18.84
C GLU A 209 22.44 -7.56 -17.39
N VAL A 210 21.39 -7.32 -16.60
CA VAL A 210 21.48 -6.91 -15.20
C VAL A 210 22.02 -8.05 -14.33
N PHE A 211 21.44 -9.25 -14.45
CA PHE A 211 21.72 -10.36 -13.51
C PHE A 211 22.67 -11.42 -14.07
N GLY A 212 22.97 -11.42 -15.37
CA GLY A 212 23.84 -12.42 -16.00
C GLY A 212 23.18 -13.78 -16.24
N GLY A 213 21.84 -13.85 -16.22
CA GLY A 213 21.05 -15.06 -16.46
C GLY A 213 19.57 -14.75 -16.58
N ASP A 214 18.75 -15.77 -16.86
CA ASP A 214 17.32 -15.62 -17.13
C ASP A 214 16.43 -16.12 -15.98
N LEU A 215 15.25 -15.52 -15.86
CA LEU A 215 14.13 -16.12 -15.14
C LEU A 215 13.66 -17.39 -15.87
N TYR A 216 13.16 -18.38 -15.13
CA TYR A 216 12.61 -19.61 -15.69
C TYR A 216 11.39 -20.11 -14.90
N ASP A 217 10.52 -20.86 -15.58
CA ASP A 217 9.24 -21.31 -15.03
C ASP A 217 9.36 -22.58 -14.16
N ASN A 218 8.22 -23.15 -13.77
CA ASN A 218 8.18 -24.35 -12.93
C ASN A 218 8.77 -25.60 -13.63
N ASN A 219 8.89 -25.59 -14.96
CA ASN A 219 9.50 -26.65 -15.77
C ASN A 219 10.97 -26.35 -16.10
N ARG A 220 11.54 -25.28 -15.53
CA ARG A 220 12.90 -24.80 -15.80
C ARG A 220 13.11 -24.34 -17.24
N VAL A 221 12.04 -23.90 -17.90
CA VAL A 221 12.12 -23.29 -19.22
C VAL A 221 12.42 -21.80 -19.02
N PRO A 222 13.53 -21.26 -19.58
CA PRO A 222 13.83 -19.84 -19.54
C PRO A 222 12.71 -18.99 -20.13
N PHE A 223 12.49 -17.82 -19.56
CA PHE A 223 11.44 -16.91 -20.00
C PHE A 223 11.73 -16.35 -21.38
N THR A 224 10.69 -16.26 -22.21
CA THR A 224 10.73 -15.57 -23.50
C THR A 224 10.64 -14.06 -23.30
N ALA A 225 10.99 -13.30 -24.34
CA ALA A 225 10.80 -11.84 -24.35
C ALA A 225 9.32 -11.44 -24.08
N GLU A 226 8.37 -12.23 -24.56
CA GLU A 226 6.95 -12.01 -24.29
C GLU A 226 6.61 -12.18 -22.81
N GLN A 227 7.16 -13.21 -22.15
CA GLN A 227 6.93 -13.43 -20.71
C GLN A 227 7.52 -12.29 -19.86
N TYR A 228 8.69 -11.76 -20.21
CA TYR A 228 9.23 -10.57 -19.55
C TYR A 228 8.34 -9.32 -19.78
N ALA A 229 7.84 -9.11 -21.00
CA ALA A 229 6.92 -8.01 -21.29
C ALA A 229 5.59 -8.15 -20.51
N GLN A 230 5.10 -9.39 -20.33
CA GLN A 230 3.93 -9.68 -19.51
C GLN A 230 4.22 -9.41 -18.02
N LEU A 231 5.38 -9.84 -17.49
CA LEU A 231 5.78 -9.57 -16.10
C LEU A 231 5.85 -8.06 -15.79
N ALA A 232 6.29 -7.25 -16.75
CA ALA A 232 6.36 -5.80 -16.58
C ALA A 232 5.01 -5.13 -16.31
N THR A 233 3.88 -5.81 -16.59
CA THR A 233 2.52 -5.25 -16.42
C THR A 233 1.57 -6.13 -15.62
N VAL A 234 1.91 -7.40 -15.34
CA VAL A 234 1.02 -8.35 -14.65
C VAL A 234 0.60 -7.86 -13.26
N PHE A 235 1.47 -7.08 -12.60
CA PHE A 235 1.25 -6.54 -11.26
C PHE A 235 0.25 -5.37 -11.24
N HIS A 236 -0.13 -4.81 -12.38
CA HIS A 236 -1.15 -3.76 -12.47
C HIS A 236 -2.57 -4.35 -12.37
N ARG A 237 -2.71 -5.67 -12.58
CA ARG A 237 -4.00 -6.36 -12.67
C ARG A 237 -4.61 -6.60 -11.29
N PRO A 238 -5.95 -6.72 -11.18
CA PRO A 238 -6.61 -7.08 -9.94
C PRO A 238 -6.16 -8.44 -9.40
N ARG A 239 -5.87 -8.50 -8.10
CA ARG A 239 -5.58 -9.73 -7.34
C ARG A 239 -6.04 -9.54 -5.90
N VAL A 240 -6.25 -10.65 -5.20
CA VAL A 240 -6.55 -10.63 -3.76
C VAL A 240 -5.37 -11.22 -3.00
N PHE A 241 -4.91 -10.51 -1.98
CA PHE A 241 -3.98 -11.05 -0.99
C PHE A 241 -4.65 -11.04 0.39
N ARG A 242 -4.74 -12.24 0.97
CA ARG A 242 -5.15 -12.48 2.36
C ARG A 242 -3.86 -12.56 3.16
N LEU A 243 -3.57 -11.50 3.91
CA LEU A 243 -2.33 -11.33 4.65
C LEU A 243 -2.46 -11.96 6.04
N GLY A 244 -1.50 -12.79 6.41
CA GLY A 244 -1.41 -13.39 7.73
C GLY A 244 -0.01 -13.31 8.30
N ARG A 245 0.16 -13.93 9.46
CA ARG A 245 1.45 -14.06 10.12
C ARG A 245 1.75 -15.54 10.34
N THR A 246 2.97 -15.94 10.01
CA THR A 246 3.45 -17.28 10.33
C THR A 246 4.24 -17.27 11.64
N GLY A 247 4.39 -18.45 12.24
CA GLY A 247 5.40 -18.66 13.29
C GLY A 247 6.81 -18.70 12.71
N ASP A 248 7.81 -18.50 13.57
CA ASP A 248 9.22 -18.37 13.15
C ASP A 248 9.85 -19.68 12.64
N GLN A 249 9.14 -20.81 12.74
CA GLN A 249 9.57 -22.10 12.17
C GLN A 249 9.51 -22.14 10.63
N VAL A 250 8.76 -21.23 10.00
CA VAL A 250 8.72 -21.06 8.54
C VAL A 250 8.88 -19.59 8.21
N SER A 251 9.74 -19.27 7.24
CA SER A 251 10.02 -17.87 6.85
C SER A 251 8.79 -17.16 6.26
N GLY A 252 7.92 -17.92 5.61
CA GLY A 252 6.65 -17.47 5.07
C GLY A 252 5.82 -18.64 4.56
N LEU A 253 4.58 -18.33 4.17
CA LEU A 253 3.66 -19.24 3.50
C LEU A 253 2.84 -18.49 2.47
N GLY A 254 2.96 -18.88 1.21
CA GLY A 254 2.30 -18.27 0.06
C GLY A 254 1.61 -19.30 -0.83
N GLY A 255 0.54 -18.88 -1.51
CA GLY A 255 -0.13 -19.69 -2.53
C GLY A 255 -1.57 -19.24 -2.79
N GLY A 256 -1.92 -19.07 -4.06
CA GLY A 256 -3.21 -18.48 -4.43
C GLY A 256 -3.36 -17.08 -3.83
N GLU A 257 -4.40 -16.86 -3.01
CA GLU A 257 -4.60 -15.59 -2.30
C GLU A 257 -3.86 -15.53 -0.94
N THR A 258 -3.33 -16.64 -0.45
CA THR A 258 -2.70 -16.73 0.87
C THR A 258 -1.29 -16.15 0.85
N LEU A 259 -0.98 -15.24 1.78
CA LEU A 259 0.35 -14.68 1.96
C LEU A 259 0.64 -14.43 3.44
N GLY A 260 1.68 -15.06 3.97
CA GLY A 260 2.12 -14.92 5.35
C GLY A 260 3.64 -14.85 5.46
N ILE A 261 4.13 -14.12 6.45
CA ILE A 261 5.56 -14.02 6.76
C ILE A 261 5.80 -14.17 8.26
N ALA A 262 7.01 -14.61 8.61
CA ALA A 262 7.47 -14.74 9.98
C ALA A 262 7.66 -13.38 10.67
N GLY A 263 7.73 -13.39 12.00
CA GLY A 263 7.85 -12.21 12.85
C GLY A 263 9.03 -11.31 12.45
N TYR A 264 10.17 -11.92 12.15
CA TYR A 264 11.40 -11.19 11.84
C TYR A 264 11.38 -10.46 10.48
N ASN A 265 10.46 -10.82 9.58
CA ASN A 265 10.32 -10.14 8.30
C ASN A 265 9.57 -8.80 8.42
N PHE A 266 8.74 -8.63 9.46
CA PHE A 266 7.98 -7.40 9.73
C PHE A 266 8.84 -6.21 10.15
N TYR A 267 9.99 -6.44 10.78
CA TYR A 267 11.02 -5.39 10.94
C TYR A 267 12.14 -5.52 9.90
N GLY A 268 12.30 -6.70 9.32
CA GLY A 268 13.33 -7.01 8.33
C GLY A 268 13.22 -6.18 7.07
N HIS A 269 12.01 -5.94 6.56
CA HIS A 269 11.77 -5.27 5.27
C HIS A 269 12.38 -3.87 5.17
N TYR A 270 12.56 -3.17 6.29
CA TYR A 270 13.22 -1.87 6.29
C TYR A 270 14.70 -1.95 5.85
N ALA A 271 15.35 -3.08 6.11
CA ALA A 271 16.72 -3.31 5.70
C ALA A 271 16.71 -4.11 4.40
N SER A 272 16.67 -3.41 3.25
CA SER A 272 16.57 -3.95 1.88
C SER A 272 17.02 -5.40 1.64
N TYR A 273 18.12 -5.86 2.23
CA TYR A 273 18.67 -7.22 2.14
C TYR A 273 17.97 -8.31 2.99
N SER A 274 16.99 -7.94 3.82
CA SER A 274 16.31 -8.78 4.81
C SER A 274 14.80 -8.58 4.67
N GLY A 275 14.01 -9.61 4.95
CA GLY A 275 12.54 -9.56 4.82
C GLY A 275 12.03 -9.68 3.38
N TRP A 276 12.63 -8.94 2.45
CA TRP A 276 12.20 -8.91 1.05
C TRP A 276 12.39 -10.22 0.29
N GLU A 277 13.36 -11.04 0.68
CA GLU A 277 13.52 -12.39 0.14
C GLU A 277 12.27 -13.23 0.40
N ALA A 278 11.80 -13.30 1.65
CA ALA A 278 10.58 -14.03 2.01
C ALA A 278 9.34 -13.42 1.36
N VAL A 279 9.16 -12.09 1.43
CA VAL A 279 8.01 -11.43 0.79
C VAL A 279 7.97 -11.67 -0.72
N GLY A 280 9.10 -11.52 -1.41
CA GLY A 280 9.21 -11.77 -2.85
C GLY A 280 8.97 -13.23 -3.21
N HIS A 281 9.51 -14.16 -2.42
CA HIS A 281 9.32 -15.61 -2.56
C HIS A 281 7.84 -15.98 -2.46
N GLU A 282 7.18 -15.60 -1.38
CA GLU A 282 5.79 -16.00 -1.11
C GLU A 282 4.81 -15.36 -2.11
N ILE A 283 5.06 -14.12 -2.55
CA ILE A 283 4.23 -13.51 -3.60
C ILE A 283 4.37 -14.28 -4.91
N MET A 284 5.53 -14.86 -5.24
CA MET A 284 5.65 -15.68 -6.43
C MET A 284 4.92 -17.02 -6.32
N HIS A 285 4.76 -17.58 -5.12
CA HIS A 285 3.79 -18.65 -4.90
C HIS A 285 2.35 -18.22 -5.17
N CYS A 286 1.94 -17.01 -4.75
CA CYS A 286 0.63 -16.44 -5.09
C CYS A 286 0.44 -16.25 -6.61
N MET A 287 1.54 -16.12 -7.36
CA MET A 287 1.53 -16.00 -8.82
C MET A 287 1.54 -17.36 -9.55
N GLY A 288 1.59 -18.48 -8.82
CA GLY A 288 1.56 -19.84 -9.38
C GLY A 288 2.93 -20.45 -9.65
N TYR A 289 4.01 -19.81 -9.18
CA TYR A 289 5.35 -20.37 -9.27
C TYR A 289 5.64 -21.30 -8.09
N SER A 290 6.41 -22.35 -8.34
CA SER A 290 6.84 -23.34 -7.35
C SER A 290 8.34 -23.21 -7.07
N HIS A 291 8.85 -23.99 -6.11
CA HIS A 291 10.28 -24.12 -5.82
C HIS A 291 11.11 -24.67 -6.98
N SER A 292 10.46 -25.16 -8.05
CA SER A 292 11.17 -25.59 -9.26
C SER A 292 11.58 -24.44 -10.18
N SER A 293 11.07 -23.22 -9.94
CA SER A 293 11.38 -21.98 -10.68
C SER A 293 12.38 -21.11 -9.91
N ASN A 294 13.10 -20.19 -10.59
CA ASN A 294 13.87 -19.15 -9.90
C ASN A 294 13.04 -17.88 -9.58
N MET A 295 11.72 -17.99 -9.73
CA MET A 295 10.77 -17.00 -9.24
C MET A 295 10.60 -17.11 -7.72
N THR A 296 10.82 -18.28 -7.13
CA THR A 296 10.76 -18.47 -5.68
C THR A 296 12.15 -18.54 -5.07
N TYR A 297 13.06 -19.34 -5.64
CA TYR A 297 14.47 -19.38 -5.20
C TYR A 297 15.44 -18.91 -6.27
N ALA A 298 16.18 -17.84 -6.00
CA ALA A 298 17.28 -17.45 -6.85
C ALA A 298 18.38 -18.54 -6.91
N VAL A 299 18.98 -18.70 -8.08
CA VAL A 299 20.08 -19.64 -8.31
C VAL A 299 21.29 -18.84 -8.79
N ASN A 300 22.42 -18.96 -8.08
CA ASN A 300 23.67 -18.26 -8.39
C ASN A 300 23.53 -16.72 -8.52
N GLY A 301 22.67 -16.12 -7.70
CA GLY A 301 22.39 -14.67 -7.73
C GLY A 301 21.50 -14.24 -8.89
N VAL A 302 20.74 -15.16 -9.49
CA VAL A 302 19.76 -14.90 -10.57
C VAL A 302 18.39 -15.42 -10.14
N GLY A 303 17.41 -14.54 -10.03
CA GLY A 303 16.04 -14.90 -9.69
C GLY A 303 15.22 -13.71 -9.23
N TRP A 304 13.94 -13.95 -8.95
CA TRP A 304 13.01 -12.91 -8.54
C TRP A 304 13.34 -12.34 -7.16
N THR A 305 13.72 -13.17 -6.19
CA THR A 305 14.08 -12.69 -4.84
C THR A 305 15.30 -11.75 -4.88
N GLU A 306 16.28 -12.05 -5.74
CA GLU A 306 17.45 -11.19 -6.00
C GLU A 306 17.06 -9.85 -6.61
N LEU A 307 16.11 -9.85 -7.54
CA LEU A 307 15.56 -8.62 -8.10
C LEU A 307 14.92 -7.75 -7.03
N ILE A 308 14.03 -8.31 -6.21
CA ILE A 308 13.22 -7.54 -5.26
C ILE A 308 14.09 -6.77 -4.27
N TRP A 309 15.03 -7.45 -3.60
CA TRP A 309 15.85 -6.79 -2.59
C TRP A 309 16.77 -5.73 -3.21
N GLN A 310 17.29 -5.96 -4.42
CA GLN A 310 18.16 -5.02 -5.12
C GLN A 310 17.41 -3.80 -5.66
N LEU A 311 16.19 -4.00 -6.19
CA LEU A 311 15.33 -2.90 -6.61
C LEU A 311 14.90 -2.06 -5.40
N HIS A 312 14.57 -2.69 -4.28
CA HIS A 312 14.30 -1.98 -3.04
C HIS A 312 15.51 -1.18 -2.56
N ALA A 313 16.72 -1.75 -2.61
CA ALA A 313 17.96 -1.05 -2.24
C ALA A 313 18.20 0.17 -3.13
N TRP A 314 18.00 0.04 -4.45
CA TRP A 314 18.07 1.15 -5.41
C TRP A 314 17.10 2.27 -5.03
N LEU A 315 15.81 1.96 -4.96
CA LEU A 315 14.76 2.95 -4.69
C LEU A 315 14.89 3.55 -3.29
N THR A 316 15.41 2.81 -2.31
CA THR A 316 15.72 3.33 -0.97
C THR A 316 16.76 4.45 -1.05
N ARG A 317 17.85 4.25 -1.81
CA ARG A 317 18.92 5.26 -1.96
C ARG A 317 18.47 6.47 -2.79
N GLU A 318 17.64 6.25 -3.79
CA GLU A 318 17.00 7.33 -4.56
C GLU A 318 15.90 8.06 -3.77
N LYS A 319 15.62 7.64 -2.52
CA LYS A 319 14.53 8.14 -1.67
C LYS A 319 13.17 8.06 -2.37
N ASP A 320 13.00 7.01 -3.16
CA ASP A 320 11.87 6.81 -4.03
C ASP A 320 11.04 5.56 -3.68
N LEU A 321 10.73 5.42 -2.39
CA LEU A 321 9.68 4.52 -1.92
C LEU A 321 8.63 5.31 -1.13
N PRO A 322 7.37 4.84 -1.10
CA PRO A 322 6.33 5.40 -0.23
C PRO A 322 6.76 5.49 1.24
N TYR A 323 7.40 4.44 1.75
CA TYR A 323 7.80 4.35 3.15
C TYR A 323 9.27 3.94 3.25
N LEU A 324 10.10 4.84 3.75
CA LEU A 324 11.56 4.64 3.92
C LEU A 324 11.97 4.63 5.39
N ASP A 325 11.18 5.28 6.24
CA ASP A 325 11.50 5.46 7.64
C ASP A 325 11.22 4.17 8.42
N ARG A 326 12.28 3.58 8.96
CA ARG A 326 12.23 2.37 9.77
C ARG A 326 11.60 2.56 11.15
N HIS A 327 11.49 3.81 11.60
CA HIS A 327 10.85 4.17 12.87
C HIS A 327 9.40 4.64 12.65
N LEU A 328 8.88 4.57 11.42
CA LEU A 328 7.52 5.00 11.07
C LEU A 328 6.44 4.40 11.97
N LEU A 329 6.54 3.09 12.22
CA LEU A 329 5.61 2.33 13.04
C LEU A 329 6.22 1.87 14.36
N ASP A 330 7.51 2.18 14.57
CA ASP A 330 8.23 1.91 15.81
C ASP A 330 8.21 0.43 16.22
N PHE A 331 8.05 -0.50 15.27
CA PHE A 331 7.82 -1.92 15.53
C PHE A 331 8.87 -2.57 16.43
N THR A 332 10.12 -2.09 16.40
CA THR A 332 11.24 -2.66 17.17
C THR A 332 11.30 -2.15 18.61
N ARG A 333 10.58 -1.09 18.96
CA ARG A 333 10.66 -0.44 20.27
C ARG A 333 10.22 -1.39 21.41
N PRO A 334 10.94 -1.44 22.55
CA PRO A 334 10.63 -2.40 23.62
C PRO A 334 9.20 -2.34 24.15
N GLU A 335 8.59 -1.15 24.19
CA GLU A 335 7.20 -0.94 24.60
C GLU A 335 6.18 -1.70 23.75
N TYR A 336 6.52 -2.06 22.51
CA TYR A 336 5.64 -2.81 21.64
C TYR A 336 5.83 -4.32 21.71
N ALA A 337 6.78 -4.82 22.51
CA ALA A 337 7.00 -6.25 22.70
C ALA A 337 5.70 -7.04 23.02
N PRO A 338 4.80 -6.58 23.91
CA PRO A 338 3.55 -7.30 24.19
C PRO A 338 2.62 -7.44 22.98
N TYR A 339 2.65 -6.47 22.05
CA TYR A 339 1.80 -6.48 20.85
C TYR A 339 2.37 -7.36 19.73
N ARG A 340 3.68 -7.58 19.71
CA ARG A 340 4.39 -8.47 18.77
C ARG A 340 4.75 -9.83 19.38
N ASP A 341 3.97 -10.31 20.34
CA ASP A 341 4.16 -11.59 21.04
C ASP A 341 5.55 -11.81 21.62
N TYR A 342 6.18 -10.73 22.07
CA TYR A 342 7.54 -10.75 22.62
C TYR A 342 8.58 -11.36 21.66
N ILE A 343 8.32 -11.32 20.35
CA ILE A 343 9.31 -11.70 19.34
C ILE A 343 10.56 -10.83 19.55
N GLY A 344 11.70 -11.50 19.69
CA GLY A 344 13.00 -10.86 19.81
C GLY A 344 13.35 -10.07 18.55
N ILE A 345 14.00 -8.93 18.71
CA ILE A 345 14.54 -8.14 17.60
C ILE A 345 16.03 -8.44 17.51
N ARG A 346 16.49 -8.82 16.32
CA ARG A 346 17.93 -9.01 16.06
C ARG A 346 18.68 -7.72 16.37
N GLU A 347 19.85 -7.84 17.00
CA GLU A 347 20.64 -6.71 17.50
C GLU A 347 20.96 -5.67 16.43
N GLU A 348 21.24 -6.09 15.19
CA GLU A 348 21.50 -5.12 14.11
C GLU A 348 20.29 -4.25 13.75
N PHE A 349 19.06 -4.68 14.09
CA PHE A 349 17.84 -3.89 13.92
C PHE A 349 17.55 -3.03 15.16
N LEU A 350 18.43 -2.99 16.15
CA LEU A 350 18.35 -2.06 17.28
C LEU A 350 19.39 -0.94 17.18
N ASP A 351 20.33 -1.03 16.23
CA ASP A 351 21.39 -0.06 15.99
C ASP A 351 21.30 0.51 14.56
N ASP A 352 20.90 1.77 14.43
CA ASP A 352 20.76 2.46 13.14
C ASP A 352 22.08 2.57 12.37
N VAL A 353 23.20 2.77 13.07
CA VAL A 353 24.52 2.92 12.44
C VAL A 353 24.99 1.58 11.88
N LEU A 354 24.82 0.51 12.66
CA LEU A 354 25.16 -0.85 12.23
C LEU A 354 24.27 -1.29 11.06
N LEU A 355 22.97 -1.02 11.12
CA LEU A 355 22.03 -1.38 10.05
C LEU A 355 22.37 -0.65 8.74
N GLU A 356 22.58 0.65 8.82
CA GLU A 356 22.91 1.48 7.66
C GLU A 356 24.22 1.02 6.99
N LYS A 357 25.24 0.70 7.80
CA LYS A 357 26.49 0.12 7.30
C LYS A 357 26.27 -1.19 6.55
N LYS A 358 25.42 -2.08 7.07
CA LYS A 358 25.07 -3.34 6.37
C LYS A 358 24.29 -3.06 5.08
N MET A 359 23.29 -2.19 5.12
CA MET A 359 22.52 -1.80 3.92
C MET A 359 23.42 -1.23 2.82
N GLN A 360 24.40 -0.39 3.19
CA GLN A 360 25.39 0.13 2.24
C GLN A 360 26.23 -0.97 1.59
N GLN A 361 26.69 -1.96 2.37
CA GLN A 361 27.46 -3.09 1.83
C GLN A 361 26.68 -3.91 0.79
N PHE A 362 25.38 -4.12 1.02
CA PHE A 362 24.51 -4.81 0.06
C PHE A 362 24.24 -3.95 -1.18
N TYR A 363 23.99 -2.65 -0.99
CA TYR A 363 23.80 -1.71 -2.09
C TYR A 363 25.04 -1.65 -3.02
N ASP A 364 26.25 -1.59 -2.45
CA ASP A 364 27.49 -1.54 -3.24
C ASP A 364 27.78 -2.83 -4.01
N ARG A 365 27.23 -3.96 -3.59
CA ARG A 365 27.37 -5.27 -4.24
C ARG A 365 26.23 -5.59 -5.21
N SER A 366 25.18 -4.78 -5.26
CA SER A 366 24.03 -5.03 -6.10
C SER A 366 24.37 -4.86 -7.59
N ARG A 367 24.05 -5.91 -8.37
CA ARG A 367 24.21 -5.91 -9.83
C ARG A 367 23.24 -4.92 -10.48
N LEU A 368 22.01 -4.85 -9.98
CA LEU A 368 21.00 -3.88 -10.43
C LEU A 368 21.44 -2.44 -10.17
N VAL A 369 21.92 -2.14 -8.96
CA VAL A 369 22.42 -0.79 -8.63
C VAL A 369 23.57 -0.39 -9.55
N LYS A 370 24.52 -1.30 -9.77
CA LYS A 370 25.63 -1.05 -10.71
C LYS A 370 25.09 -0.77 -12.12
N TYR A 371 24.21 -1.62 -12.62
CA TYR A 371 23.61 -1.50 -13.95
C TYR A 371 22.88 -0.17 -14.12
N LEU A 372 21.99 0.22 -13.20
CA LEU A 372 21.22 1.47 -13.32
C LEU A 372 22.09 2.74 -13.21
N LYS A 373 23.25 2.68 -12.54
CA LYS A 373 24.23 3.78 -12.56
C LYS A 373 24.94 3.93 -13.91
N GLU A 374 25.24 2.80 -14.55
CA GLU A 374 25.89 2.75 -15.86
C GLU A 374 24.89 3.05 -17.00
N HIS A 375 23.61 2.76 -16.77
CA HIS A 375 22.51 2.89 -17.72
C HIS A 375 21.34 3.69 -17.12
N PRO A 376 21.51 5.01 -16.91
CA PRO A 376 20.46 5.83 -16.30
C PRO A 376 19.20 5.88 -17.17
N LEU A 377 18.03 5.78 -16.54
CA LEU A 377 16.75 5.83 -17.22
C LEU A 377 16.55 7.20 -17.90
N THR A 378 16.21 7.19 -19.19
CA THR A 378 15.88 8.41 -19.96
C THR A 378 14.45 8.90 -19.71
N VAL A 379 13.57 8.03 -19.21
CA VAL A 379 12.21 8.39 -18.82
C VAL A 379 12.28 9.14 -17.50
N LYS A 380 12.19 10.47 -17.56
CA LYS A 380 11.87 11.27 -16.38
C LYS A 380 10.55 10.75 -15.82
N LYS A 381 10.52 10.30 -14.57
CA LYS A 381 9.27 10.20 -13.80
C LYS A 381 8.56 11.53 -14.00
N THR A 382 7.29 11.50 -14.41
CA THR A 382 6.47 12.71 -14.57
C THR A 382 6.47 13.41 -13.21
N ALA A 383 7.39 14.36 -13.07
CA ALA A 383 7.46 15.28 -11.97
C ALA A 383 6.49 16.39 -12.34
N GLU A 384 5.37 16.46 -11.63
CA GLU A 384 4.71 17.69 -11.14
C GLU A 384 3.40 17.34 -10.44
#